data_AF-A0A935GS78-F1
#
_entry.id   AF-A0A935GS78-F1
#
_cell.length_a   1.000
_cell.length_b   1.000
_cell.length_c   1.000
_cell.angle_alpha   90.00
_cell.angle_beta   90.00
_cell.angle_gamma   90.00
#
_symmetry.space_group_name_H-M   'P 1'
#
loop_
_entity.id
_entity.type
_entity.pdbx_description
1 polymer ?
#
loop_
_entity_poly.entity_id
_entity_poly.type
_entity_poly.pdbx_seq_one_letter_code
_entity_poly.pdbx_strand_id
1 'polypeptide(L)'
;MAGLTTGAPAPLNVTVHGQSRVLEVEFSDGARFRIPFELMRVYSPSAQVQGHGPGQETLQTGKRMVEIHALEAVGNYAVQPYFSDGHDSGIYSWDYLYFLGSQQDKLWQEYSDKLKAANLERDTPMPGKAASSCASRT
;
A
#
# COMPACT_ATOMS: atom_id res chain seq x y z
N MET A 1 13.28 3.33 -11.72
CA MET A 1 12.75 3.53 -13.09
C MET A 1 11.46 2.75 -13.20
N ALA A 2 10.30 3.42 -13.15
CA ALA A 2 8.99 2.79 -13.27
C ALA A 2 8.50 2.98 -14.72
N GLY A 3 9.11 2.21 -15.63
CA GLY A 3 8.64 2.08 -17.00
C GLY A 3 8.09 0.67 -17.14
N LEU A 4 6.85 0.58 -17.65
CA LEU A 4 6.16 -0.65 -18.03
C LEU A 4 7.16 -1.70 -18.49
N THR A 5 7.36 -2.74 -17.69
CA THR A 5 8.22 -3.86 -18.08
C THR A 5 7.65 -4.41 -19.38
N THR A 6 8.38 -4.37 -20.49
CA THR A 6 7.88 -4.84 -21.78
C THR A 6 7.50 -6.32 -21.66
N GLY A 7 6.21 -6.62 -21.63
CA GLY A 7 5.66 -7.96 -21.38
C GLY A 7 4.91 -8.14 -20.05
N ALA A 8 4.89 -7.13 -19.17
CA ALA A 8 4.05 -7.13 -17.98
C ALA A 8 2.57 -7.07 -18.37
N PRO A 9 1.68 -7.85 -17.72
CA PRO A 9 0.25 -7.80 -17.98
C PRO A 9 -0.30 -6.38 -17.77
N ALA A 10 -1.06 -5.88 -18.73
CA ALA A 10 -1.71 -4.58 -18.62
C ALA A 10 -2.98 -4.70 -17.76
N PRO A 11 -3.31 -3.71 -16.93
CA PRO A 11 -4.57 -3.71 -16.21
C PRO A 11 -5.73 -3.54 -17.21
N LEU A 12 -6.80 -4.29 -16.99
CA LEU A 12 -8.04 -4.22 -17.77
C LEU A 12 -9.15 -3.52 -16.98
N ASN A 13 -9.30 -3.89 -15.70
CA ASN A 13 -10.29 -3.30 -14.81
C ASN A 13 -9.69 -3.06 -13.43
N VAL A 14 -10.11 -1.96 -12.81
CA VAL A 14 -9.78 -1.63 -11.42
C VAL A 14 -11.07 -1.25 -10.72
N THR A 15 -11.43 -1.99 -9.67
CA THR A 15 -12.66 -1.76 -8.90
C THR A 15 -12.34 -1.61 -7.41
N VAL A 16 -12.84 -0.54 -6.80
CA VAL A 16 -12.68 -0.27 -5.37
C VAL A 16 -13.90 -0.81 -4.61
N HIS A 17 -13.71 -1.87 -3.84
CA HIS A 17 -14.75 -2.46 -2.99
C HIS A 17 -14.65 -1.89 -1.57
N GLY A 18 -15.21 -0.69 -1.37
CA GLY A 18 -15.07 0.08 -0.12
C GLY A 18 -15.55 -0.67 1.13
N GLN A 19 -16.74 -1.27 1.10
CA GLN A 19 -17.31 -2.00 2.26
C GLN A 19 -16.43 -3.18 2.71
N SER A 20 -15.86 -3.93 1.76
CA SER A 20 -14.96 -5.04 2.06
C SER A 20 -13.49 -4.63 2.21
N ARG A 21 -13.16 -3.35 2.00
CA ARG A 21 -11.80 -2.78 2.01
C ARG A 21 -10.83 -3.55 1.10
N VAL A 22 -11.25 -3.76 -0.15
CA VAL A 22 -10.49 -4.52 -1.16
C VAL A 22 -10.39 -3.73 -2.45
N LEU A 23 -9.19 -3.66 -3.03
CA LEU A 23 -8.96 -3.25 -4.40
C LEU A 23 -8.96 -4.51 -5.27
N GLU A 24 -9.82 -4.55 -6.26
CA GLU A 24 -9.84 -5.61 -7.24
C GLU A 24 -9.22 -5.12 -8.55
N VAL A 25 -8.26 -5.89 -9.07
CA VAL A 25 -7.55 -5.57 -10.31
C VAL A 25 -7.55 -6.79 -11.21
N GLU A 26 -7.96 -6.60 -12.46
CA GLU A 26 -7.93 -7.60 -13.52
C GLU A 26 -6.84 -7.22 -14.53
N PHE A 27 -6.08 -8.21 -14.99
CA PHE A 27 -4.97 -8.04 -15.90
C PHE A 27 -5.18 -8.79 -17.22
N SER A 28 -4.44 -8.38 -18.26
CA SER A 28 -4.57 -8.89 -19.63
C SER A 28 -4.16 -10.36 -19.81
N ASP A 29 -3.43 -10.93 -18.85
CA ASP A 29 -3.07 -12.34 -18.79
C ASP A 29 -4.18 -13.22 -18.18
N GLY A 30 -5.30 -12.61 -17.76
CA GLY A 30 -6.40 -13.27 -17.07
C GLY A 30 -6.23 -13.34 -15.55
N ALA A 31 -5.15 -12.80 -15.00
CA ALA A 31 -4.99 -12.72 -13.55
C ALA A 31 -5.98 -11.72 -12.96
N ARG A 32 -6.64 -12.12 -11.87
CA ARG A 32 -7.52 -11.27 -11.08
C ARG A 32 -7.10 -11.34 -9.62
N PHE A 33 -6.80 -10.19 -9.05
CA PHE A 33 -6.37 -10.08 -7.66
C PHE A 33 -7.35 -9.27 -6.85
N ARG A 34 -7.61 -9.74 -5.63
CA ARG A 34 -8.35 -9.02 -4.59
C ARG A 34 -7.35 -8.63 -3.51
N ILE A 35 -6.90 -7.39 -3.52
CA ILE A 35 -5.83 -6.88 -2.68
C ILE A 35 -6.45 -6.09 -1.51
N PRO A 36 -6.29 -6.52 -0.25
CA PRO A 36 -6.80 -5.77 0.90
C PRO A 36 -6.16 -4.38 0.99
N PHE A 37 -6.93 -3.35 1.34
CA PHE A 37 -6.41 -1.99 1.54
C PHE A 37 -5.32 -1.94 2.61
N GLU A 38 -5.45 -2.76 3.65
CA GLU A 38 -4.41 -2.86 4.66
C GLU A 38 -3.10 -3.37 4.06
N LEU A 39 -3.13 -4.41 3.22
CA LEU A 39 -1.91 -4.95 2.61
C LEU A 39 -1.22 -3.87 1.77
N MET A 40 -2.00 -3.15 0.96
CA MET A 40 -1.48 -2.00 0.22
C MET A 40 -0.83 -1.00 1.17
N ARG A 41 -1.50 -0.64 2.28
CA ARG A 41 -1.03 0.38 3.20
C ARG A 41 0.21 -0.03 4.00
N VAL A 42 0.30 -1.28 4.45
CA VAL A 42 1.47 -1.78 5.21
C VAL A 42 2.68 -1.99 4.32
N TYR A 43 2.46 -2.30 3.04
CA TYR A 43 3.48 -2.38 2.00
C TYR A 43 3.43 -1.16 1.06
N SER A 44 3.15 0.04 1.56
CA SER A 44 3.13 1.23 0.68
C SER A 44 4.51 1.45 0.05
N PRO A 45 4.61 1.71 -1.28
CA PRO A 45 5.89 1.96 -1.96
C PRO A 45 6.47 3.36 -1.69
N SER A 46 5.81 4.17 -0.85
CA SER A 46 6.29 5.51 -0.49
C SER A 46 7.60 5.45 0.31
N ALA A 47 8.45 6.48 0.16
CA ALA A 47 9.69 6.62 0.93
C ALA A 47 9.45 6.69 2.45
N GLN A 48 8.26 7.16 2.87
CA GLN A 48 7.87 7.19 4.29
C GLN A 48 7.71 5.79 4.90
N VAL A 49 7.44 4.78 4.08
CA VAL A 49 7.27 3.39 4.52
C VAL A 49 8.50 2.56 4.21
N GLN A 50 9.11 2.70 3.03
CA GLN A 50 10.32 1.95 2.65
C GLN A 50 11.60 2.46 3.33
N GLY A 51 11.63 3.70 3.82
CA GLY A 51 12.84 4.33 4.34
C GLY A 51 13.85 4.66 3.24
N HIS A 52 15.08 5.02 3.61
CA HIS A 52 16.13 5.43 2.66
C HIS A 52 17.13 4.31 2.32
N GLY A 53 16.82 3.06 2.67
CA GLY A 53 17.64 1.90 2.31
C GLY A 53 17.11 0.57 2.88
N PRO A 54 17.66 -0.57 2.44
CA PRO A 54 17.28 -1.90 2.94
C PRO A 54 17.37 -1.96 4.47
N GLY A 55 16.29 -2.37 5.13
CA GLY A 55 16.21 -2.45 6.60
C GLY A 55 15.84 -1.15 7.31
N GLN A 56 15.64 -0.04 6.59
CA GLN A 56 15.08 1.20 7.14
C GLN A 56 13.55 1.30 6.99
N GLU A 57 12.91 0.21 6.55
CA GLU A 57 11.46 0.14 6.41
C GLU A 57 10.80 0.35 7.78
N THR A 58 9.82 1.23 7.83
CA THR A 58 9.03 1.41 9.06
C THR A 58 7.91 0.39 9.08
N LEU A 59 7.94 -0.54 10.03
CA LEU A 59 6.85 -1.50 10.24
C LEU A 59 5.54 -0.75 10.55
N GLN A 60 4.57 -0.86 9.66
CA GLN A 60 3.29 -0.17 9.80
C GLN A 60 2.34 -1.02 10.68
N THR A 61 1.71 -0.41 11.69
CA THR A 61 0.71 -1.06 12.55
C THR A 61 -0.57 -0.22 12.65
N GLY A 62 -1.67 -0.82 13.09
CA GLY A 62 -2.96 -0.14 13.26
C GLY A 62 -3.61 0.26 11.94
N LYS A 63 -3.32 -0.45 10.84
CA LYS A 63 -3.82 -0.15 9.48
C LYS A 63 -4.94 -1.06 9.00
N ARG A 64 -5.40 -1.97 9.85
CA ARG A 64 -6.43 -2.97 9.53
C ARG A 64 -7.73 -2.39 9.01
N MET A 65 -8.12 -1.24 9.51
CA MET A 65 -9.38 -0.58 9.18
C MET A 65 -9.20 0.58 8.19
N VAL A 66 -8.03 0.69 7.54
CA VAL A 66 -7.79 1.77 6.58
C VAL A 66 -8.75 1.65 5.39
N GLU A 67 -9.26 2.80 4.96
CA GLU A 67 -10.13 2.93 3.79
C GLU A 67 -9.41 3.69 2.69
N ILE A 68 -9.89 3.59 1.46
CA ILE A 68 -9.46 4.42 0.33
C ILE A 68 -10.62 5.36 0.01
N HIS A 69 -10.41 6.66 0.18
CA HIS A 69 -11.40 7.70 -0.12
C HIS A 69 -11.43 8.08 -1.59
N ALA A 70 -10.27 8.04 -2.24
CA ALA A 70 -10.13 8.30 -3.67
C ALA A 70 -9.02 7.43 -4.26
N LEU A 71 -9.15 7.11 -5.54
CA LEU A 71 -8.14 6.40 -6.32
C LEU A 71 -7.94 7.16 -7.62
N GLU A 72 -6.79 7.81 -7.78
CA GLU A 72 -6.48 8.61 -8.95
C GLU A 72 -5.54 7.86 -9.89
N ALA A 73 -5.76 7.99 -11.19
CA ALA A 73 -4.86 7.43 -12.20
C ALA A 73 -3.61 8.31 -12.32
N VAL A 74 -2.44 7.68 -12.32
CA VAL A 74 -1.15 8.36 -12.54
C VAL A 74 -0.64 7.95 -13.92
N GLY A 75 -0.97 8.77 -14.92
CA GLY A 75 -0.72 8.45 -16.32
C GLY A 75 -1.35 7.12 -16.72
N ASN A 76 -0.60 6.28 -17.43
CA ASN A 76 -1.06 4.97 -17.90
C ASN A 76 -0.40 3.79 -17.15
N TYR A 77 0.34 4.03 -16.06
CA TYR A 77 1.23 3.02 -15.46
C TYR A 77 0.99 2.75 -13.97
N ALA A 78 0.15 3.55 -13.30
CA ALA A 78 -0.05 3.46 -11.87
C ALA A 78 -1.38 4.09 -11.41
N VAL A 79 -1.71 3.84 -10.15
CA VAL A 79 -2.74 4.55 -9.39
C VAL A 79 -2.19 5.08 -8.07
N GLN A 80 -2.80 6.16 -7.60
CA GLN A 80 -2.51 6.80 -6.32
C GLN A 80 -3.77 6.73 -5.43
N PRO A 81 -3.80 5.84 -4.43
CA PRO A 81 -4.85 5.79 -3.43
C PRO A 81 -4.65 6.86 -2.35
N TYR A 82 -5.76 7.50 -1.98
CA TYR A 82 -5.87 8.42 -0.85
C TYR A 82 -6.48 7.66 0.32
N PHE A 83 -5.65 7.32 1.31
CA PHE A 83 -6.07 6.52 2.45
C PHE A 83 -6.69 7.37 3.57
N SER A 84 -7.62 6.77 4.32
CA SER A 84 -8.30 7.43 5.45
C SER A 84 -7.40 7.79 6.62
N ASP A 85 -6.20 7.22 6.70
CA ASP A 85 -5.19 7.58 7.70
C ASP A 85 -4.35 8.80 7.30
N GLY A 86 -4.75 9.52 6.24
CA GLY A 86 -4.08 10.70 5.71
C GLY A 86 -2.87 10.39 4.83
N HIS A 87 -2.64 9.12 4.47
CA HIS A 87 -1.57 8.74 3.55
C HIS A 87 -2.03 8.87 2.09
N ASP A 88 -1.32 9.67 1.30
CA ASP A 88 -1.67 9.99 -0.08
C ASP A 88 -0.47 9.99 -1.04
N SER A 89 0.74 9.65 -0.57
CA SER A 89 1.97 9.75 -1.37
C SER A 89 2.43 8.45 -2.04
N GLY A 90 1.74 7.33 -1.79
CA GLY A 90 2.08 6.04 -2.40
C GLY A 90 1.59 5.94 -3.84
N ILE A 91 2.52 5.79 -4.80
CA ILE A 91 2.20 5.50 -6.21
C ILE A 91 2.31 4.00 -6.44
N TYR A 92 1.19 3.35 -6.74
CA TYR A 92 1.11 1.92 -6.95
C TYR A 92 1.11 1.64 -8.45
N SER A 93 2.28 1.27 -8.99
CA SER A 93 2.39 0.84 -10.38
C SER A 93 1.61 -0.46 -10.61
N TRP A 94 1.24 -0.71 -11.86
CA TRP A 94 0.56 -1.96 -12.25
C TRP A 94 1.39 -3.19 -11.91
N ASP A 95 2.69 -3.16 -12.18
CA ASP A 95 3.63 -4.21 -11.77
C ASP A 95 3.63 -4.43 -10.25
N TYR A 96 3.54 -3.36 -9.47
CA TYR A 96 3.53 -3.47 -8.01
C TYR A 96 2.22 -4.06 -7.49
N LEU A 97 1.08 -3.67 -8.07
CA LEU A 97 -0.21 -4.28 -7.75
C LEU A 97 -0.25 -5.77 -8.15
N TYR A 98 0.36 -6.12 -9.28
CA TYR A 98 0.52 -7.52 -9.69
C TYR A 98 1.39 -8.29 -8.67
N PHE A 99 2.50 -7.71 -8.22
CA PHE A 99 3.36 -8.28 -7.18
C PHE A 99 2.59 -8.48 -5.86
N LEU A 100 1.88 -7.46 -5.38
CA LEU A 100 1.06 -7.55 -4.15
C LEU A 100 -0.03 -8.62 -4.27
N GLY A 101 -0.66 -8.72 -5.44
CA GLY A 101 -1.69 -9.73 -5.73
C GLY A 101 -1.13 -11.15 -5.78
N SER A 102 -0.05 -11.36 -6.53
CA SER A 102 0.57 -12.67 -6.76
C SER A 102 1.33 -13.23 -5.56
N GLN A 103 1.83 -12.37 -4.67
CA GLN A 103 2.58 -12.78 -3.47
C GLN A 103 1.82 -12.51 -2.17
N GLN A 104 0.50 -12.32 -2.24
CA GLN A 104 -0.33 -11.89 -1.11
C GLN A 104 -0.11 -12.73 0.16
N ASP A 105 -0.17 -14.06 0.06
CA ASP A 105 0.00 -14.95 1.23
C ASP A 105 1.39 -14.85 1.85
N LYS A 106 2.42 -14.81 1.00
CA LYS A 106 3.82 -14.68 1.42
C LYS A 106 4.04 -13.36 2.14
N LEU A 107 3.56 -12.25 1.58
CA LEU A 107 3.66 -10.91 2.17
C LEU A 107 2.90 -10.85 3.50
N TRP A 108 1.74 -11.48 3.62
CA TRP A 108 1.03 -11.56 4.90
C TRP A 108 1.81 -12.31 5.98
N GLN A 109 2.44 -13.42 5.60
CA GLN A 109 3.29 -14.19 6.50
C GLN A 109 4.50 -13.35 6.94
N GLU A 110 5.21 -12.72 6.01
CA GLU A 110 6.33 -11.83 6.30
C GLU A 110 5.94 -10.68 7.24
N TYR A 111 4.79 -10.04 6.99
CA TYR A 111 4.26 -8.99 7.86
C TYR A 111 3.96 -9.51 9.27
N SER A 112 3.32 -10.67 9.37
CA SER A 112 3.01 -11.31 10.67
C SER A 112 4.26 -11.67 11.45
N ASP A 113 5.32 -12.13 10.76
CA ASP A 113 6.60 -12.47 11.38
C ASP A 113 7.36 -11.21 11.83
N LYS A 114 7.32 -10.12 11.05
CA LYS A 114 7.86 -8.81 11.44
C LYS A 114 7.16 -8.28 12.71
N LEU A 115 5.83 -8.40 12.81
CA LEU A 115 5.07 -8.02 14.01
C LEU A 115 5.50 -8.81 15.24
N LYS A 116 5.59 -10.14 15.12
CA LYS A 116 6.04 -11.03 16.22
C LYS A 116 7.46 -10.70 16.67
N ALA A 117 8.39 -10.51 15.72
CA ALA A 117 9.78 -10.16 16.02
C ALA A 117 9.90 -8.81 16.75
N ALA A 118 9.01 -7.86 16.47
CA ALA A 118 8.93 -6.58 17.14
C ALA A 118 8.10 -6.60 18.44
N ASN A 119 7.49 -7.74 18.80
CA ASN A 119 6.54 -7.87 19.90
C ASN A 119 5.39 -6.85 19.81
N LEU A 120 4.88 -6.63 18.59
CA LEU A 120 3.76 -5.75 18.27
C LEU A 120 2.57 -6.56 17.75
N GLU A 121 1.38 -5.99 17.87
CA GLU A 121 0.16 -6.55 17.30
C GLU A 121 -0.27 -5.75 16.06
N ARG A 122 -1.05 -6.40 15.19
CA ARG A 122 -1.57 -5.78 13.96
C ARG A 122 -2.35 -4.49 14.23
N ASP A 123 -3.10 -4.47 15.32
CA ASP A 123 -3.96 -3.35 15.74
C ASP A 123 -3.23 -2.37 16.69
N THR A 124 -1.95 -2.60 17.01
CA THR A 124 -1.17 -1.65 17.83
C THR A 124 -1.13 -0.29 17.14
N PRO A 125 -1.49 0.82 17.81
CA PRO A 125 -1.45 2.14 17.19
C PRO A 125 -0.01 2.51 16.84
N MET A 126 0.19 3.06 15.64
CA MET A 126 1.48 3.65 15.29
C MET A 126 1.80 4.79 16.26
N PRO A 127 3.07 4.94 16.69
CA PRO A 127 3.51 6.14 17.38
C PRO A 127 3.14 7.34 16.49
N GLY A 128 2.31 8.25 17.01
CA GLY A 128 1.87 9.40 16.23
C GLY A 128 3.10 10.13 15.68
N LYS A 129 3.09 10.48 14.39
CA LYS A 129 4.02 11.48 13.86
C LYS A 129 3.86 12.68 14.80
N ALA A 130 4.91 13.03 15.55
CA ALA A 130 4.89 14.23 16.36
C ALA A 130 4.37 15.34 15.45
N ALA A 131 3.19 15.88 15.76
CA ALA A 131 2.61 16.92 14.95
C ALA A 131 3.66 18.04 14.90
N SER A 132 4.24 18.28 13.73
CA SER A 132 5.04 19.49 13.49
C SER A 132 4.09 20.67 13.55
N SER A 133 3.64 21.04 14.75
CA SER A 133 3.07 22.34 15.02
C SER A 133 4.22 23.33 15.01
N CYS A 134 4.68 23.70 13.82
CA CYS A 134 5.45 24.93 13.66
C CYS A 134 4.43 26.08 13.80
N ALA A 135 4.09 26.41 15.03
CA ALA A 135 3.35 27.62 15.35
C ALA A 135 4.30 28.80 15.11
N SER A 136 4.22 29.41 13.94
CA SER A 136 4.80 30.72 13.70
C SER A 136 4.11 31.72 14.63
N ARG A 137 4.79 32.06 15.72
CA ARG A 137 4.42 33.17 16.59
C ARG A 137 4.81 34.47 15.89
N THR A 138 3.85 35.38 15.91
CA THR A 138 3.80 36.73 15.32
C THR A 138 4.96 37.62 15.75
#